data_AF-A0A7X0RRS4-F1
#
_entry.id   AF-A0A7X0RRS4-F1
#
_cell.length_a   1.000
_cell.length_b   1.000
_cell.length_c   1.000
_cell.angle_alpha   90.00
_cell.angle_beta   90.00
_cell.angle_gamma   90.00
#
_symmetry.space_group_name_H-M   'P 1'
#
loop_
_entity.id
_entity.type
_entity.pdbx_description
1 polymer ?
#
loop_
_entity_poly.entity_id
_entity_poly.type
_entity_poly.pdbx_seq_one_letter_code
_entity_poly.pdbx_strand_id
1 'polypeptide(L)'
;ARLAALRSLREAGVPTQAAVSPLLPHTPAFAAQIAAAAPRVVVDDYFRGDGSGGRRSERLGMRDAYAELGLADWYAPERLDALVAELRRRMPAEAVTVSAEGFNPPPRR
;
A
#
# COMPACT_ATOMS: atom_id res chain seq x y z
N ALA A 1 5.77 -0.56 -16.16
CA ALA A 1 7.15 -0.67 -15.63
C ALA A 1 7.21 -1.37 -14.27
N ARG A 2 6.73 -0.80 -13.15
CA ARG A 2 6.91 -1.35 -11.79
C ARG A 2 6.37 -2.78 -11.57
N LEU A 3 5.14 -3.07 -11.98
CA LEU A 3 4.55 -4.41 -11.83
C LEU A 3 5.29 -5.47 -12.64
N ALA A 4 5.78 -5.13 -13.84
CA ALA A 4 6.57 -6.04 -14.65
C ALA A 4 7.92 -6.33 -13.98
N ALA A 5 8.59 -5.31 -13.44
CA ALA A 5 9.84 -5.50 -12.70
C ALA A 5 9.65 -6.40 -11.46
N LEU A 6 8.58 -6.21 -10.70
CA LEU A 6 8.24 -7.08 -9.55
C LEU A 6 8.06 -8.54 -9.99
N ARG A 7 7.37 -8.79 -11.11
CA ARG A 7 7.20 -10.14 -11.67
C ARG A 7 8.53 -10.75 -12.07
N SER A 8 9.36 -10.05 -12.84
CA SER A 8 10.65 -10.57 -13.30
C SER A 8 11.60 -10.88 -12.12
N LEU A 9 11.62 -10.03 -11.09
CA LEU A 9 12.42 -10.28 -9.89
C LEU A 9 11.88 -11.47 -9.10
N ARG A 10 10.55 -11.61 -8.99
CA ARG A 10 9.90 -12.77 -8.35
C ARG A 10 10.22 -14.07 -9.09
N GLU A 11 10.12 -14.07 -10.42
CA GLU A 11 10.45 -15.23 -11.27
C GLU A 11 11.92 -15.63 -11.15
N ALA A 12 12.81 -14.66 -10.96
CA ALA A 12 14.23 -14.88 -10.69
C ALA A 12 14.54 -15.31 -9.22
N GLY A 13 13.53 -15.48 -8.38
CA GLY A 13 13.71 -15.86 -6.97
C GLY A 13 14.23 -14.75 -6.07
N VAL A 14 14.26 -13.50 -6.53
CA VAL A 14 14.71 -12.35 -5.74
C VAL A 14 13.61 -11.93 -4.76
N PRO A 15 13.88 -11.85 -3.45
CA PRO A 15 12.89 -11.38 -2.48
C PRO A 15 12.53 -9.91 -2.75
N THR A 16 11.26 -9.65 -3.08
CA THR A 16 10.75 -8.30 -3.33
C THR A 16 9.57 -7.96 -2.43
N GLN A 17 9.31 -6.67 -2.28
CA GLN A 17 8.16 -6.14 -1.57
C GLN A 17 7.57 -5.00 -2.39
N ALA A 18 6.27 -5.07 -2.67
CA ALA A 18 5.55 -3.93 -3.22
C ALA A 18 5.24 -2.97 -2.07
N ALA A 19 5.61 -1.70 -2.24
CA ALA A 19 5.20 -0.63 -1.33
C ALA A 19 4.09 0.20 -1.97
N VAL A 20 2.95 0.27 -1.30
CA VAL A 20 1.83 1.14 -1.63
C VAL A 20 1.77 2.23 -0.56
N SER A 21 2.50 3.32 -0.78
CA SER A 21 2.63 4.42 0.19
C SER A 21 2.74 5.77 -0.51
N PRO A 22 1.83 6.73 -0.23
CA PRO A 22 0.54 6.52 0.43
C PRO A 22 -0.44 5.78 -0.49
N LEU A 23 -1.47 5.15 0.09
CA LEU A 23 -2.57 4.56 -0.66
C LEU A 23 -3.36 5.65 -1.39
N LEU A 24 -3.51 5.46 -2.70
CA LEU A 24 -4.29 6.31 -3.58
C LEU A 24 -5.59 5.60 -4.04
N PRO A 25 -6.55 6.37 -4.59
CA PRO A 25 -7.69 5.82 -5.31
C PRO A 25 -7.26 4.78 -6.34
N HIS A 26 -7.92 3.62 -6.32
CA HIS A 26 -7.57 2.49 -7.18
C HIS A 26 -8.80 1.68 -7.58
N THR A 27 -8.65 0.94 -8.68
CA THR A 27 -9.70 0.06 -9.18
C THR A 27 -9.84 -1.21 -8.33
N PRO A 28 -10.99 -1.90 -8.34
CA PRO A 28 -11.17 -3.18 -7.63
C PRO A 28 -10.16 -4.27 -8.01
N ALA A 29 -9.60 -4.22 -9.23
CA ALA A 29 -8.61 -5.19 -9.70
C ALA A 29 -7.23 -5.03 -9.06
N PHE A 30 -6.95 -3.90 -8.38
CA PHE A 30 -5.62 -3.54 -7.91
C PHE A 30 -5.01 -4.56 -6.95
N ALA A 31 -5.79 -5.05 -5.99
CA ALA A 31 -5.32 -6.05 -5.03
C ALA A 31 -4.90 -7.36 -5.74
N ALA A 32 -5.67 -7.79 -6.74
CA ALA A 32 -5.35 -8.96 -7.55
C ALA A 32 -4.04 -8.74 -8.34
N GLN A 33 -3.87 -7.57 -8.93
CA GLN A 33 -2.69 -7.23 -9.73
C GLN A 33 -1.41 -7.20 -8.89
N ILE A 34 -1.45 -6.63 -7.68
CA ILE A 34 -0.29 -6.56 -6.79
C ILE A 34 0.02 -7.95 -6.21
N ALA A 35 -0.98 -8.70 -5.75
CA ALA A 35 -0.78 -10.05 -5.22
C ALA A 35 -0.15 -11.01 -6.26
N ALA A 36 -0.48 -10.82 -7.54
CA ALA A 36 0.16 -11.56 -8.62
C ALA A 36 1.61 -11.11 -8.89
N ALA A 37 1.95 -9.85 -8.62
CA ALA A 37 3.24 -9.27 -8.98
C ALA A 37 4.32 -9.43 -7.90
N ALA A 38 3.97 -9.33 -6.62
CA ALA A 38 4.94 -9.31 -5.52
C ALA A 38 4.64 -10.37 -4.46
N PRO A 39 5.67 -10.99 -3.86
CA PRO A 39 5.48 -11.98 -2.80
C PRO A 39 5.16 -11.35 -1.43
N ARG A 40 5.44 -10.06 -1.25
CA ARG A 40 5.08 -9.27 -0.06
C ARG A 40 4.54 -7.90 -0.46
N VAL A 41 3.65 -7.34 0.36
CA VAL A 41 3.08 -6.01 0.19
C VAL A 41 3.09 -5.28 1.52
N VAL A 42 3.59 -4.04 1.50
CA VAL A 42 3.37 -3.07 2.58
C VAL A 42 2.41 -2.01 2.07
N VAL A 43 1.37 -1.73 2.85
CA VAL A 43 0.39 -0.68 2.55
C VAL A 43 0.49 0.40 3.61
N ASP A 44 0.43 1.65 3.18
CA ASP A 44 0.55 2.81 4.04
C ASP A 44 -0.41 3.91 3.59
N ASP A 45 -0.74 4.84 4.48
CA ASP A 45 -1.65 5.95 4.20
C ASP A 45 -1.05 7.28 4.69
N TYR A 46 -1.79 8.36 4.46
CA TYR A 46 -1.37 9.69 4.89
C TYR A 46 -1.36 9.86 6.41
N PHE A 47 -1.99 8.99 7.18
CA PHE A 47 -2.27 9.16 8.61
C PHE A 47 -1.29 8.40 9.50
N ARG A 48 -0.94 7.17 9.10
CA ARG A 48 -0.16 6.19 9.86
C ARG A 48 1.33 6.25 9.53
N GLY A 49 1.71 6.55 8.28
CA GLY A 49 3.11 6.39 7.83
C GLY A 49 3.86 7.65 7.44
N ASP A 50 3.26 8.84 7.51
CA ASP A 50 3.99 10.07 7.18
C ASP A 50 5.04 10.47 8.24
N GLY A 51 5.16 9.72 9.34
CA GLY A 51 6.04 10.02 10.48
C GLY A 51 5.66 11.29 11.24
N SER A 52 4.56 11.96 10.85
CA SER A 52 4.02 13.16 11.47
C SER A 52 2.54 13.07 11.84
N GLY A 53 1.94 11.87 11.78
CA GLY A 53 0.54 11.63 12.09
C GLY A 53 -0.43 12.36 11.16
N GLY A 54 -0.08 12.51 9.88
CA GLY A 54 -0.89 13.22 8.87
C GLY A 54 -0.66 14.72 8.77
N ARG A 55 0.07 15.34 9.70
CA ARG A 55 0.27 16.80 9.72
C ARG A 55 0.98 17.34 8.49
N ARG A 56 1.95 16.60 7.94
CA ARG A 56 2.66 17.02 6.71
C ARG A 56 1.70 17.00 5.52
N SER A 57 0.93 15.94 5.38
CA SER A 57 -0.04 15.74 4.29
C SER A 57 -1.16 16.77 4.34
N GLU A 58 -1.64 17.10 5.55
CA GLU A 58 -2.62 18.15 5.76
C GLU A 58 -2.08 19.53 5.38
N ARG A 59 -0.85 19.87 5.80
CA ARG A 59 -0.20 21.14 5.41
C ARG A 59 0.05 21.26 3.90
N LEU A 60 0.13 20.14 3.19
CA LEU A 60 0.25 20.10 1.74
C LEU A 60 -1.11 20.22 1.01
N GLY A 61 -2.21 20.36 1.74
CA GLY A 61 -3.55 20.51 1.16
C GLY A 61 -4.12 19.22 0.58
N MET A 62 -3.65 18.04 1.03
CA MET A 62 -4.11 16.76 0.43
C MET A 62 -5.61 16.53 0.60
N ARG A 63 -6.19 16.95 1.73
CA ARG A 63 -7.64 16.87 1.95
C ARG A 63 -8.40 17.66 0.88
N ASP A 64 -7.98 18.89 0.65
CA ASP A 64 -8.63 19.81 -0.30
C ASP A 64 -8.47 19.31 -1.73
N ALA A 65 -7.28 18.81 -2.09
CA ALA A 65 -7.03 18.21 -3.39
C ALA A 65 -7.98 17.01 -3.68
N TYR A 66 -8.24 16.17 -2.68
CA TYR A 66 -9.21 15.07 -2.83
C TYR A 66 -10.65 15.59 -2.96
N ALA A 67 -11.02 16.64 -2.22
CA ALA A 67 -12.35 17.24 -2.31
C ALA A 67 -12.60 17.88 -3.68
N GLU A 68 -11.63 18.64 -4.22
CA GLU A 68 -11.70 19.26 -5.55
C GLU A 68 -11.86 18.24 -6.68
N LEU A 69 -11.29 17.04 -6.52
CA LEU A 69 -11.41 15.93 -7.46
C LEU A 69 -12.70 15.11 -7.29
N GLY A 70 -13.56 15.44 -6.31
CA GLY A 70 -14.75 14.64 -6.00
C GLY A 70 -14.42 13.29 -5.37
N LEU A 71 -13.24 13.15 -4.76
CA LEU A 71 -12.69 11.92 -4.20
C LEU A 71 -12.56 11.99 -2.67
N ALA A 72 -13.28 12.90 -1.99
CA ALA A 72 -13.17 13.13 -0.55
C ALA A 72 -13.26 11.83 0.28
N ASP A 73 -14.14 10.90 -0.12
CA ASP A 73 -14.31 9.61 0.57
C ASP A 73 -13.08 8.70 0.50
N TRP A 74 -12.12 8.99 -0.37
CA TRP A 74 -10.85 8.27 -0.43
C TRP A 74 -9.80 8.80 0.55
N TYR A 75 -9.98 10.01 1.09
CA TYR A 75 -9.08 10.59 2.10
C TYR A 75 -9.49 10.14 3.51
N ALA A 76 -9.49 8.82 3.73
CA ALA A 76 -10.03 8.18 4.91
C ALA A 76 -9.18 6.96 5.31
N PRO A 77 -8.81 6.77 6.60
CA PRO A 77 -7.99 5.65 7.06
C PRO A 77 -8.56 4.26 6.69
N GLU A 78 -9.88 4.15 6.60
CA GLU A 78 -10.61 2.91 6.32
C GLU A 78 -10.31 2.36 4.91
N ARG A 79 -9.85 3.22 3.99
CA ARG A 79 -9.45 2.79 2.64
C ARG A 79 -8.24 1.86 2.68
N LEU A 80 -7.31 2.11 3.60
CA LEU A 80 -6.17 1.22 3.81
C LEU A 80 -6.65 -0.12 4.34
N ASP A 81 -7.51 -0.12 5.35
CA ASP A 81 -8.01 -1.35 5.98
C ASP A 81 -8.77 -2.23 4.97
N ALA A 82 -9.54 -1.61 4.07
CA ALA A 82 -10.23 -2.31 2.99
C ALA A 82 -9.27 -3.01 2.03
N LEU A 83 -8.19 -2.33 1.58
CA LEU A 83 -7.19 -2.93 0.70
C LEU A 83 -6.43 -4.05 1.42
N VAL A 84 -6.05 -3.86 2.68
CA VAL A 84 -5.35 -4.89 3.48
C VAL A 84 -6.21 -6.13 3.64
N ALA A 85 -7.50 -5.98 3.92
CA ALA A 85 -8.43 -7.10 4.01
C ALA A 85 -8.53 -7.86 2.68
N GLU A 86 -8.56 -7.17 1.55
CA GLU A 86 -8.59 -7.80 0.22
C GLU A 86 -7.27 -8.50 -0.13
N LEU A 87 -6.13 -7.91 0.21
CA LEU A 87 -4.82 -8.54 0.00
C LEU A 87 -4.66 -9.80 0.86
N ARG A 88 -5.11 -9.78 2.12
CA ARG A 88 -5.08 -10.94 3.03
C ARG A 88 -6.00 -12.09 2.60
N ARG A 89 -7.00 -11.83 1.76
CA ARG A 89 -7.78 -12.89 1.10
C ARG A 89 -7.03 -13.58 -0.04
N ARG A 90 -5.98 -12.95 -0.57
CA ARG A 90 -5.25 -13.37 -1.78
C ARG A 90 -3.83 -13.84 -1.50
N MET A 91 -3.31 -13.55 -0.32
CA MET A 91 -1.92 -13.77 0.08
C MET A 91 -1.88 -14.26 1.53
N PRO A 92 -0.82 -14.98 1.95
CA PRO A 92 -0.59 -15.27 3.36
C PRO A 92 -0.64 -13.98 4.20
N ALA A 93 -1.24 -14.03 5.38
CA ALA A 93 -1.47 -12.84 6.20
C ALA A 93 -0.17 -12.12 6.58
N GLU A 94 0.91 -12.88 6.80
CA GLU A 94 2.25 -12.41 7.11
C GLU A 94 2.95 -11.71 5.92
N ALA A 95 2.45 -11.91 4.70
CA ALA A 95 2.95 -11.25 3.50
C ALA A 95 2.35 -9.85 3.29
N VAL A 96 1.36 -9.46 4.11
CA VAL A 96 0.66 -8.17 4.02
C VAL A 96 0.86 -7.38 5.31
N THR A 97 1.73 -6.38 5.24
CA THR A 97 2.11 -5.52 6.37
C THR A 97 1.63 -4.09 6.20
N VAL A 98 1.62 -3.32 7.29
CA VAL A 98 1.05 -1.96 7.33
C VAL A 98 2.07 -0.98 7.88
N SER A 99 2.19 0.17 7.20
CA SER A 99 2.95 1.35 7.63
C SER A 99 4.37 1.03 8.12
N ALA A 100 4.89 1.81 9.08
CA ALA A 100 6.29 1.76 9.51
C ALA A 100 6.78 0.35 9.88
N GLU A 101 5.95 -0.46 10.55
CA GLU A 101 6.30 -1.83 10.91
C GLU A 101 6.58 -2.70 9.66
N GLY A 102 5.76 -2.52 8.62
CA GLY A 102 5.86 -3.28 7.39
C GLY A 102 7.03 -2.92 6.48
N PHE A 103 7.66 -1.77 6.69
CA PHE A 103 8.88 -1.38 5.96
C PHE A 103 10.16 -1.98 6.56
N ASN A 104 10.10 -2.53 7.77
CA ASN A 104 11.25 -3.19 8.36
C ASN A 104 11.58 -4.49 7.61
N PRO A 105 12.86 -4.88 7.54
CA PRO A 105 13.23 -6.20 7.05
C PRO A 105 12.48 -7.29 7.82
N PRO A 106 11.97 -8.34 7.14
CA PRO A 106 11.40 -9.47 7.85
C PRO A 106 12.45 -10.11 8.78
N PRO A 107 12.03 -10.76 9.87
CA PRO A 107 12.95 -11.49 10.74
C PRO A 107 13.82 -12.45 9.92
N ARG A 108 15.12 -12.52 10.22
CA ARG A 108 16.00 -13.52 9.60
C ARG A 108 15.52 -14.91 10.05
N ARG A 109 15.18 -15.75 9.08
CA ARG A 109 14.92 -17.18 9.29
C ARG A 109 16.23 -17.95 9.34
#